data_AF-A0A5B9D766-F1
#
_entry.id   AF-A0A5B9D766-F1
#
_cell.length_a   1.000
_cell.length_b   1.000
_cell.length_c   1.000
_cell.angle_alpha   90.00
_cell.angle_beta   90.00
_cell.angle_gamma   90.00
#
_symmetry.space_group_name_H-M   'P 1'
#
loop_
_entity.id
_entity.type
_entity.pdbx_description
1 polymer ?
#
loop_
_entity_poly.entity_id
_entity_poly.type
_entity_poly.pdbx_seq_one_letter_code
_entity_poly.pdbx_strand_id
1 'polypeptide(L)'
;MHKLVFTFNLLTELPDFIGNLIELRILDLEWNNLTSIPDSIGKLNNLIDFRLFENEISFLPETFGNLTALKYLSLDISELSSFPKSFRNLKNLEWRHLNPNYSQIIRYIKTLKTVLEDMESKGLKIIYLWNDEWVDVDYIRRTVLYRENKGRF
;
A
#
# COMPACT_ATOMS: atom_id res chain seq x y z
N MET A 1 2.09 -2.24 -23.57
CA MET A 1 1.23 -1.22 -22.89
C MET A 1 1.89 -0.86 -21.56
N HIS A 2 2.13 0.42 -21.25
CA HIS A 2 2.92 0.81 -20.07
C HIS A 2 2.09 1.26 -18.86
N LYS A 3 0.83 1.63 -19.04
CA LYS A 3 -0.05 2.12 -17.97
C LYS A 3 -1.46 1.58 -18.16
N LEU A 4 -2.10 1.16 -17.07
CA LEU A 4 -3.49 0.73 -17.01
C LEU A 4 -4.14 1.43 -15.82
N VAL A 5 -5.30 2.05 -16.05
CA VAL A 5 -6.01 2.87 -15.05
C VAL A 5 -7.48 2.46 -15.05
N PHE A 6 -7.95 2.02 -13.89
CA PHE A 6 -9.36 1.71 -13.60
C PHE A 6 -9.79 2.31 -12.27
N THR A 7 -9.36 3.54 -11.98
CA THR A 7 -9.74 4.28 -10.78
C THR A 7 -11.23 4.60 -10.75
N PHE A 8 -11.87 4.60 -9.57
CA PHE A 8 -13.29 4.91 -9.37
C PHE A 8 -14.25 3.98 -10.14
N ASN A 9 -14.00 2.68 -10.03
CA ASN A 9 -14.90 1.65 -10.57
C ASN A 9 -15.47 0.81 -9.42
N LEU A 10 -16.20 -0.24 -9.77
CA LEU A 10 -16.80 -1.19 -8.83
C LEU A 10 -16.18 -2.58 -9.02
N LEU A 11 -14.88 -2.64 -9.31
CA LEU A 11 -14.19 -3.91 -9.50
C LEU A 11 -14.14 -4.65 -8.17
N THR A 12 -14.75 -5.83 -8.12
CA THR A 12 -14.70 -6.73 -6.96
C THR A 12 -13.56 -7.73 -7.03
N GLU A 13 -13.03 -7.95 -8.23
CA GLU A 13 -11.92 -8.85 -8.51
C GLU A 13 -11.01 -8.29 -9.62
N LEU A 14 -9.73 -8.69 -9.55
CA LEU A 14 -8.76 -8.45 -10.62
C LEU A 14 -8.51 -9.79 -11.33
N PRO A 15 -8.80 -9.92 -12.63
CA PRO A 15 -8.71 -11.19 -13.31
C PRO A 15 -7.26 -11.65 -13.51
N ASP A 16 -7.04 -12.98 -13.48
CA ASP A 16 -5.71 -13.61 -13.61
C ASP A 16 -4.95 -13.21 -14.89
N PHE A 17 -5.65 -12.86 -15.96
CA PHE A 17 -4.99 -12.43 -17.20
C PHE A 17 -4.24 -11.11 -17.04
N ILE A 18 -4.41 -10.37 -15.94
CA ILE A 18 -3.60 -9.18 -15.64
C ILE A 18 -2.10 -9.50 -15.72
N GLY A 19 -1.70 -10.72 -15.32
CA GLY A 19 -0.31 -11.17 -15.37
C GLY A 19 0.26 -11.33 -16.78
N ASN A 20 -0.57 -11.27 -17.82
CA ASN A 20 -0.12 -11.28 -19.21
C ASN A 20 0.35 -9.89 -19.68
N LEU A 21 0.04 -8.83 -18.93
CA LEU A 21 0.46 -7.46 -19.25
C LEU A 21 1.91 -7.21 -18.78
N ILE A 22 2.85 -8.07 -19.18
CA ILE A 22 4.23 -8.09 -18.66
C ILE A 22 5.03 -6.79 -18.87
N GLU A 23 4.60 -5.92 -19.78
CA GLU A 23 5.20 -4.60 -20.03
C GLU A 23 4.63 -3.49 -19.14
N LEU A 24 3.64 -3.80 -18.31
CA LEU A 24 2.96 -2.82 -17.49
C LEU A 24 3.91 -2.21 -16.46
N ARG A 25 3.98 -0.87 -16.44
CA ARG A 25 4.79 -0.09 -15.51
C ARG A 25 3.97 0.60 -14.44
N ILE A 26 2.72 0.94 -14.76
CA ILE A 26 1.79 1.61 -13.84
C ILE A 26 0.46 0.87 -13.87
N LEU A 27 -0.01 0.44 -12.70
CA LEU A 27 -1.33 -0.15 -12.49
C LEU A 27 -2.06 0.66 -11.43
N ASP A 28 -3.12 1.36 -11.83
CA ASP A 28 -3.92 2.19 -10.96
C ASP A 28 -5.32 1.60 -10.84
N LEU A 29 -5.64 1.08 -9.66
CA LEU A 29 -6.90 0.44 -9.30
C LEU A 29 -7.50 1.09 -8.02
N GLU A 30 -7.12 2.33 -7.71
CA GLU A 30 -7.63 2.99 -6.51
C GLU A 30 -9.16 3.16 -6.58
N TRP A 31 -9.83 3.22 -5.44
CA TRP A 31 -11.27 3.41 -5.34
C TRP A 31 -12.06 2.33 -6.10
N ASN A 32 -11.88 1.08 -5.67
CA ASN A 32 -12.61 -0.10 -6.14
C ASN A 32 -13.03 -0.96 -4.91
N ASN A 33 -13.56 -2.16 -5.15
CA ASN A 33 -14.01 -3.10 -4.11
C ASN A 33 -13.19 -4.39 -4.12
N LEU A 34 -11.90 -4.32 -4.49
CA LEU A 34 -11.05 -5.51 -4.57
C LEU A 34 -10.81 -6.05 -3.16
N THR A 35 -11.06 -7.35 -2.99
CA THR A 35 -10.82 -8.04 -1.71
C THR A 35 -9.52 -8.84 -1.68
N SER A 36 -8.94 -9.09 -2.86
CA SER A 36 -7.70 -9.84 -3.06
C SER A 36 -7.00 -9.46 -4.35
N ILE A 37 -5.73 -9.86 -4.47
CA ILE A 37 -4.91 -9.71 -5.67
C ILE A 37 -4.52 -11.12 -6.16
N PRO A 38 -4.69 -11.44 -7.46
CA PRO A 38 -4.37 -12.76 -8.00
C PRO A 38 -2.87 -13.05 -7.98
N ASP A 39 -2.50 -14.33 -7.88
CA ASP A 39 -1.10 -14.80 -7.90
C ASP A 39 -0.37 -14.37 -9.17
N SER A 40 -1.09 -14.20 -10.28
CA SER A 40 -0.55 -13.74 -11.56
C SER A 40 0.09 -12.37 -11.50
N ILE A 41 -0.19 -11.55 -10.47
CA ILE A 41 0.41 -10.23 -10.29
C ILE A 41 1.94 -10.31 -10.27
N GLY A 42 2.51 -11.38 -9.71
CA GLY A 42 3.96 -11.57 -9.64
C GLY A 42 4.64 -11.80 -10.99
N LYS A 43 3.89 -11.85 -12.10
CA LYS A 43 4.45 -11.85 -13.46
C LYS A 43 4.79 -10.44 -13.95
N LEU A 44 4.27 -9.39 -13.30
CA LEU A 44 4.46 -7.99 -13.69
C LEU A 44 5.80 -7.44 -13.20
N ASN A 45 6.90 -8.08 -13.61
CA ASN A 45 8.25 -7.75 -13.15
C ASN A 45 8.73 -6.34 -13.54
N ASN A 46 8.03 -5.68 -14.47
CA ASN A 46 8.29 -4.31 -14.90
C ASN A 46 7.42 -3.26 -14.19
N LEU A 47 6.55 -3.66 -13.27
CA LEU A 47 5.64 -2.77 -12.56
C LEU A 47 6.44 -1.88 -11.60
N ILE A 48 6.27 -0.57 -11.72
CA ILE A 48 6.98 0.46 -10.95
C ILE A 48 6.06 1.14 -9.95
N ASP A 49 4.82 1.42 -10.36
CA ASP A 49 3.81 2.13 -9.56
C ASP A 49 2.54 1.28 -9.53
N PHE A 50 2.16 0.83 -8.33
CA PHE A 50 0.95 0.03 -8.12
C PHE A 50 0.08 0.71 -7.07
N ARG A 51 -1.13 1.08 -7.46
CA ARG A 51 -2.05 1.84 -6.61
C ARG A 51 -3.32 1.05 -6.37
N LEU A 52 -3.61 0.81 -5.10
CA LEU A 52 -4.68 -0.03 -4.58
C LEU A 52 -5.40 0.67 -3.41
N PHE A 53 -5.17 1.97 -3.20
CA PHE A 53 -5.84 2.72 -2.14
C PHE A 53 -7.36 2.62 -2.27
N GLU A 54 -8.08 2.62 -1.14
CA GLU A 54 -9.55 2.49 -1.11
C GLU A 54 -10.02 1.24 -1.86
N ASN A 55 -9.54 0.09 -1.36
CA ASN A 55 -10.00 -1.26 -1.65
C ASN A 55 -10.10 -2.02 -0.33
N GLU A 56 -10.68 -3.23 -0.35
CA GLU A 56 -10.92 -4.06 0.84
C GLU A 56 -9.94 -5.26 0.89
N ILE A 57 -8.69 -5.03 0.49
CA ILE A 57 -7.70 -6.09 0.31
C ILE A 57 -7.29 -6.67 1.67
N SER A 58 -7.62 -7.95 1.87
CA SER A 58 -7.38 -8.66 3.14
C SER A 58 -6.07 -9.46 3.17
N PHE A 59 -5.52 -9.78 1.99
CA PHE A 59 -4.24 -10.47 1.83
C PHE A 59 -3.56 -10.10 0.50
N LEU A 60 -2.23 -10.23 0.46
CA LEU A 60 -1.42 -10.18 -0.75
C LEU A 60 -0.82 -11.57 -1.02
N PRO A 61 -0.75 -12.02 -2.29
CA PRO A 61 -0.19 -13.33 -2.62
C PRO A 61 1.32 -13.39 -2.35
N GLU A 62 1.88 -14.58 -2.12
CA GLU A 62 3.34 -14.76 -1.98
C GLU A 62 4.09 -14.36 -3.27
N THR A 63 3.45 -14.37 -4.43
CA THR A 63 4.05 -13.89 -5.67
C THR A 63 4.20 -12.37 -5.73
N PHE A 64 3.59 -11.62 -4.81
CA PHE A 64 3.70 -10.15 -4.76
C PHE A 64 5.16 -9.70 -4.58
N GLY A 65 5.98 -10.47 -3.85
CA GLY A 65 7.42 -10.23 -3.71
C GLY A 65 8.24 -10.38 -5.00
N ASN A 66 7.64 -10.85 -6.10
CA ASN A 66 8.31 -10.91 -7.41
C ASN A 66 8.30 -9.57 -8.14
N LEU A 67 7.52 -8.59 -7.68
CA LEU A 67 7.46 -7.22 -8.21
C LEU A 67 8.73 -6.42 -7.91
N THR A 68 9.89 -6.95 -8.26
CA THR A 68 11.21 -6.42 -7.85
C THR A 68 11.54 -5.03 -8.43
N ALA A 69 10.84 -4.60 -9.49
CA ALA A 69 10.91 -3.24 -10.02
C ALA A 69 9.98 -2.23 -9.31
N LEU A 70 9.12 -2.71 -8.40
CA LEU A 70 8.13 -1.87 -7.73
C LEU A 70 8.82 -0.86 -6.83
N LYS A 71 8.51 0.41 -7.07
CA LYS A 71 9.04 1.55 -6.31
C LYS A 71 7.95 2.21 -5.50
N TYR A 72 6.73 2.24 -6.00
CA TYR A 72 5.62 2.93 -5.36
C TYR A 72 4.47 1.95 -5.18
N LEU A 73 4.04 1.78 -3.93
CA LEU A 73 2.83 1.05 -3.58
C LEU A 73 1.91 1.96 -2.77
N SER A 74 0.68 2.13 -3.24
CA SER A 74 -0.41 2.65 -2.42
C SER A 74 -1.36 1.52 -2.07
N LEU A 75 -1.61 1.29 -0.79
CA LEU A 75 -2.45 0.21 -0.28
C LEU A 75 -3.04 0.63 1.07
N ASP A 76 -4.32 0.36 1.29
CA ASP A 76 -4.90 0.38 2.63
C ASP A 76 -4.59 -0.95 3.33
N ILE A 77 -4.12 -0.89 4.58
CA ILE A 77 -3.84 -2.09 5.41
C ILE A 77 -4.74 -2.21 6.62
N SER A 78 -5.80 -1.40 6.66
CA SER A 78 -6.85 -1.51 7.66
C SER A 78 -7.42 -2.93 7.74
N GLU A 79 -7.50 -3.62 6.61
CA GLU A 79 -8.04 -4.98 6.48
C GLU A 79 -6.95 -6.05 6.23
N LEU A 80 -5.68 -5.65 6.08
CA LEU A 80 -4.60 -6.59 5.79
C LEU A 80 -4.22 -7.35 7.07
N SER A 81 -4.38 -8.67 7.04
CA SER A 81 -4.02 -9.54 8.17
C SER A 81 -2.50 -9.62 8.41
N SER A 82 -1.71 -9.68 7.33
CA SER A 82 -0.25 -9.74 7.34
C SER A 82 0.34 -9.53 5.94
N PHE A 83 1.64 -9.25 5.87
CA PHE A 83 2.38 -9.27 4.62
C PHE A 83 2.92 -10.67 4.30
N PRO A 84 2.97 -11.07 3.01
CA PRO A 84 3.61 -12.32 2.60
C PRO A 84 5.11 -12.28 2.95
N LYS A 85 5.71 -13.46 3.18
CA LYS A 85 7.14 -13.56 3.52
C LYS A 85 8.02 -13.01 2.40
N SER A 86 7.58 -13.16 1.16
CA SER A 86 8.27 -12.65 -0.02
C SER A 86 8.33 -11.12 -0.10
N PHE A 87 7.53 -10.38 0.69
CA PHE A 87 7.52 -8.91 0.67
C PHE A 87 8.91 -8.32 0.97
N ARG A 88 9.76 -9.06 1.70
CA ARG A 88 11.18 -8.73 1.94
C ARG A 88 12.03 -8.57 0.68
N ASN A 89 11.56 -9.07 -0.46
CA ASN A 89 12.25 -8.98 -1.74
C ASN A 89 12.11 -7.58 -2.38
N LEU A 90 11.14 -6.78 -1.93
CA LEU A 90 10.83 -5.45 -2.47
C LEU A 90 11.74 -4.36 -1.88
N LYS A 91 13.05 -4.48 -2.15
CA LYS A 91 14.10 -3.66 -1.50
C LYS A 91 14.06 -2.16 -1.82
N ASN A 92 13.39 -1.77 -2.89
CA ASN A 92 13.33 -0.38 -3.36
C ASN A 92 11.94 0.24 -3.16
N LEU A 93 11.07 -0.41 -2.38
CA LEU A 93 9.69 -0.01 -2.24
C LEU A 93 9.58 1.19 -1.29
N GLU A 94 9.00 2.28 -1.81
CA GLU A 94 8.41 3.34 -1.02
C GLU A 94 6.90 3.11 -0.94
N TRP A 95 6.40 2.96 0.28
CA TRP A 95 4.96 2.96 0.49
C TRP A 95 4.44 4.39 0.49
N ARG A 96 3.43 4.64 -0.34
CA ARG A 96 2.70 5.91 -0.45
C ARG A 96 1.29 5.81 0.08
N HIS A 97 1.06 6.35 1.27
CA HIS A 97 -0.29 6.50 1.83
C HIS A 97 -0.86 7.86 1.41
N LEU A 98 -2.00 7.88 0.71
CA LEU A 98 -2.60 9.12 0.20
C LEU A 98 -3.67 9.63 1.16
N ASN A 99 -3.48 10.87 1.66
CA ASN A 99 -4.45 11.65 2.45
C ASN A 99 -5.20 10.84 3.52
N PRO A 100 -4.51 10.16 4.45
CA PRO A 100 -5.20 9.49 5.53
C PRO A 100 -5.94 10.52 6.39
N ASN A 101 -7.23 10.32 6.60
CA ASN A 101 -7.97 11.12 7.56
C ASN A 101 -7.49 10.80 9.00
N TYR A 102 -7.76 11.69 9.96
CA TYR A 102 -7.25 11.55 11.32
C TYR A 102 -7.61 10.20 11.97
N SER A 103 -8.82 9.68 11.75
CA SER A 103 -9.24 8.36 12.25
C SER A 103 -8.46 7.20 11.63
N GLN A 104 -8.18 7.25 10.32
CA GLN A 104 -7.33 6.27 9.65
C GLN A 104 -5.93 6.33 10.27
N ILE A 105 -5.32 7.52 10.40
CA ILE A 105 -3.99 7.65 11.01
C ILE A 105 -3.93 7.07 12.42
N ILE A 106 -4.94 7.35 13.24
CA ILE A 106 -5.02 6.79 14.59
C ILE A 106 -5.16 5.26 14.56
N ARG A 107 -5.97 4.70 13.66
CA ARG A 107 -6.06 3.26 13.43
C ARG A 107 -4.71 2.68 12.97
N TYR A 108 -3.99 3.35 12.07
CA TYR A 108 -2.63 2.98 11.65
C TYR A 108 -1.65 2.94 12.82
N ILE A 109 -1.60 3.99 13.63
CA ILE A 109 -0.65 4.08 14.74
C ILE A 109 -1.00 3.08 15.86
N LYS A 110 -2.29 2.85 16.14
CA LYS A 110 -2.74 2.02 17.27
C LYS A 110 -2.88 0.55 16.94
N THR A 111 -3.45 0.21 15.78
CA THR A 111 -3.82 -1.16 15.42
C THR A 111 -2.71 -1.87 14.64
N LEU A 112 -1.85 -1.12 13.94
CA LEU A 112 -0.87 -1.67 13.00
C LEU A 112 0.57 -1.47 13.47
N LYS A 113 0.79 -1.31 14.78
CA LYS A 113 2.13 -1.18 15.36
C LYS A 113 3.05 -2.33 14.93
N THR A 114 2.57 -3.57 15.01
CA THR A 114 3.35 -4.76 14.65
C THR A 114 3.65 -4.84 13.15
N VAL A 115 2.71 -4.42 12.31
CA VAL A 115 2.88 -4.39 10.85
C VAL A 115 3.87 -3.30 10.47
N LEU A 116 3.74 -2.09 11.02
CA LEU A 116 4.67 -0.99 10.78
C LEU A 116 6.08 -1.34 11.28
N GLU A 117 6.21 -1.92 12.47
CA GLU A 117 7.50 -2.38 13.02
C GLU A 117 8.14 -3.47 12.13
N ASP A 118 7.36 -4.44 11.64
CA ASP A 118 7.83 -5.48 10.72
C ASP A 118 8.36 -4.85 9.42
N MET A 119 7.69 -3.83 8.90
CA MET A 119 8.12 -3.14 7.68
C MET A 119 9.34 -2.24 7.88
N GLU A 120 9.37 -1.47 8.97
CA GLU A 120 10.53 -0.66 9.36
C GLU A 120 11.75 -1.55 9.60
N SER A 121 11.59 -2.71 10.25
CA SER A 121 12.66 -3.68 10.46
C SER A 121 13.24 -4.24 9.16
N LYS A 122 12.44 -4.22 8.07
CA LYS A 122 12.85 -4.64 6.73
C LYS A 122 13.46 -3.50 5.91
N GLY A 123 13.63 -2.31 6.49
CA GLY A 123 14.21 -1.14 5.82
C GLY A 123 13.27 -0.47 4.81
N LEU A 124 11.97 -0.74 4.89
CA LEU A 124 10.99 -0.14 4.00
C LEU A 124 10.71 1.31 4.42
N LYS A 125 10.71 2.20 3.44
CA LYS A 125 10.39 3.60 3.66
C LYS A 125 8.89 3.82 3.53
N ILE A 126 8.27 4.30 4.60
CA ILE A 126 6.84 4.62 4.65
C ILE A 126 6.68 6.14 4.63
N ILE A 127 5.94 6.63 3.64
CA ILE A 127 5.61 8.05 3.50
C ILE A 127 4.11 8.25 3.37
N TYR A 128 3.62 9.33 3.96
CA TYR A 128 2.23 9.73 4.01
C TYR A 128 2.08 11.08 3.30
N LEU A 129 1.04 11.26 2.50
CA LEU A 129 0.67 12.59 2.00
C LEU A 129 -0.15 13.29 3.10
N TRP A 130 0.40 14.36 3.66
CA TRP A 130 -0.22 15.14 4.73
C TRP A 130 -0.05 16.64 4.43
N ASN A 131 -1.16 17.38 4.36
CA ASN A 131 -1.16 18.80 3.97
C ASN A 131 -0.38 19.05 2.67
N ASP A 132 -0.64 18.25 1.63
CA ASP A 132 0.00 18.32 0.32
C ASP A 132 1.52 18.02 0.29
N GLU A 133 2.10 17.55 1.40
CA GLU A 133 3.51 17.15 1.48
C GLU A 133 3.67 15.67 1.86
N TRP A 134 4.68 15.01 1.27
CA TRP A 134 5.06 13.66 1.66
C TRP A 134 5.90 13.70 2.94
N VAL A 135 5.36 13.14 4.01
CA VAL A 135 5.98 13.10 5.34
C VAL A 135 6.28 11.67 5.76
N ASP A 136 7.34 11.45 6.52
CA ASP A 136 7.67 10.13 7.06
C ASP A 136 6.77 9.73 8.25
N VAL A 137 6.86 8.47 8.62
CA VAL A 137 6.16 7.91 9.79
C VAL A 137 6.50 8.62 11.10
N ASP A 138 7.72 9.15 11.25
CA ASP A 138 8.14 9.84 12.46
C ASP A 138 7.52 11.24 12.58
N TYR A 139 7.31 11.94 11.47
CA TYR A 139 6.52 13.16 11.41
C TYR A 139 5.08 12.90 11.85
N ILE A 140 4.46 11.84 11.34
CA ILE A 140 3.10 11.43 11.71
C ILE A 140 3.01 11.08 13.21
N ARG A 141 3.92 10.25 13.71
CA ARG A 141 4.02 9.90 15.14
C ARG A 141 4.09 11.16 16.01
N ARG A 142 5.00 12.09 15.69
CA ARG A 142 5.16 13.34 16.44
C ARG A 142 3.90 14.21 16.41
N THR A 143 3.29 14.38 15.23
CA THR A 143 2.17 15.31 15.04
C THR A 143 0.87 14.77 15.63
N VAL A 144 0.63 13.47 15.53
CA VAL A 144 -0.61 12.83 15.99
C VAL A 144 -0.58 12.58 17.49
N LEU A 145 0.54 12.06 18.04
CA LEU A 145 0.70 11.91 19.50
C LEU A 145 0.67 13.25 20.22
N TYR A 146 1.16 14.33 19.59
CA TYR A 146 1.06 15.68 20.14
C TYR A 146 -0.40 16.15 20.26
N ARG A 147 -1.26 15.83 19.28
CA ARG A 147 -2.70 16.16 19.34
C ARG A 147 -3.44 15.33 20.39
N GLU A 148 -3.10 14.05 20.58
CA GLU A 148 -3.67 13.24 21.66
C GLU A 148 -3.29 13.76 23.05
N ASN A 149 -2.04 14.19 23.24
CA ASN A 149 -1.58 14.72 24.53
C ASN A 149 -2.15 16.11 24.87
N LYS A 150 -2.57 16.89 23.88
CA LYS A 150 -3.23 18.19 24.07
C LYS A 150 -4.76 18.14 24.01
N GLY A 151 -5.36 17.02 23.61
CA GLY A 151 -6.81 16.80 23.50
C GLY A 151 -7.51 16.39 24.79
N ARG A 152 -6.93 16.65 25.98
CA ARG A 152 -7.69 16.76 27.24
C ARG A 152 -8.15 18.20 27.43
N PHE A 153 -9.10 18.67 26.63
CA PHE A 153 -10.01 19.77 26.95
C PHE A 153 -11.33 19.54 26.22
#